data_AF-A0A7V8XXM6-F1
#
_entry.id   AF-A0A7V8XXM6-F1
#
_cell.length_a   1.000
_cell.length_b   1.000
_cell.length_c   1.000
_cell.angle_alpha   90.00
_cell.angle_beta   90.00
_cell.angle_gamma   90.00
#
_symmetry.space_group_name_H-M   'P 1'
#
loop_
_entity.id
_entity.type
_entity.pdbx_description
1 polymer ?
#
loop_
_entity_poly.entity_id
_entity_poly.type
_entity_poly.pdbx_seq_one_letter_code
_entity_poly.pdbx_strand_id
1 'polypeptide(L)'
;LELLEELIADFDGTVLLVSHDRVFLDRIVTSTLAFEGAGTVTEYVGGWYDYLRQSNRPGSERGARGKPTAGRPPNESEPGRGPSGREKDTPTTSRPRTADLAKRKLSHKEQRELGTLPSRIAALETEQGQLRKEAASPEFYKAGADQIRTVLARIESLAPELERAVARWMELEERR
;
A
#
# COMPACT_ATOMS: atom_id res chain seq x y z
N LEU A 1 -16.26 1.75 11.14
CA LEU A 1 -15.10 1.14 11.81
C LEU A 1 -15.27 1.13 13.33
N GLU A 2 -15.83 2.18 13.93
CA GLU A 2 -16.04 2.27 15.39
C GLU A 2 -16.83 1.10 16.01
N LEU A 3 -17.91 0.62 15.36
CA LEU A 3 -18.68 -0.53 15.86
C LEU A 3 -17.86 -1.85 15.89
N LEU A 4 -16.95 -2.03 14.93
CA LEU A 4 -16.09 -3.22 14.89
C LEU A 4 -14.99 -3.14 15.94
N GLU A 5 -14.50 -1.94 16.23
CA GLU A 5 -13.55 -1.69 17.32
C GLU A 5 -14.16 -2.06 18.68
N GLU A 6 -15.40 -1.63 18.95
CA GLU A 6 -16.12 -1.93 20.19
C GLU A 6 -16.40 -3.44 20.35
N LEU A 7 -16.89 -4.10 19.30
CA LEU A 7 -17.14 -5.55 19.31
C LEU A 7 -15.89 -6.39 19.57
N ILE A 8 -14.73 -5.97 19.06
CA ILE A 8 -13.48 -6.69 19.27
C ILE A 8 -12.91 -6.39 20.66
N ALA A 9 -13.07 -5.17 21.18
CA ALA A 9 -12.64 -4.81 22.52
C ALA A 9 -13.42 -5.57 23.61
N ASP A 10 -14.72 -5.79 23.40
CA ASP A 10 -15.59 -6.52 24.32
C ASP A 10 -15.54 -8.05 24.14
N PHE A 11 -14.72 -8.56 23.23
CA PHE A 11 -14.60 -10.00 23.00
C PHE A 11 -13.70 -10.65 24.06
N ASP A 12 -14.28 -11.52 24.90
CA ASP A 12 -13.58 -12.24 25.97
C ASP A 12 -12.55 -13.31 25.52
N GLY A 13 -12.13 -13.30 24.26
CA GLY A 13 -11.21 -14.28 23.68
C GLY A 13 -9.99 -13.67 22.99
N THR A 14 -9.12 -14.53 22.45
CA THR A 14 -7.97 -14.08 21.65
C THR A 14 -8.35 -13.95 20.18
N VAL A 15 -8.21 -12.76 19.62
CA VAL A 15 -8.44 -12.48 18.20
C VAL A 15 -7.10 -12.31 17.48
N LEU A 16 -6.88 -13.10 16.43
CA LEU A 16 -5.79 -12.86 15.48
C LEU A 16 -6.35 -12.08 14.29
N LEU A 17 -5.83 -10.88 14.08
CA LEU A 17 -6.32 -9.95 13.09
C LEU A 17 -5.26 -9.71 12.00
N VAL A 18 -5.68 -9.80 10.73
CA VAL A 18 -4.86 -9.44 9.57
C VAL A 18 -5.56 -8.31 8.83
N SER A 19 -4.92 -7.14 8.77
CA SER A 19 -5.45 -5.97 8.08
C SER A 19 -4.33 -5.18 7.41
N HIS A 20 -4.68 -4.46 6.35
CA HIS A 20 -3.80 -3.47 5.72
C HIS A 20 -4.02 -2.05 6.26
N ASP A 21 -5.08 -1.83 7.05
CA ASP A 21 -5.35 -0.54 7.68
C ASP A 21 -4.53 -0.41 8.96
N ARG A 22 -3.49 0.41 8.89
CA ARG A 22 -2.54 0.66 9.97
C ARG A 22 -3.18 1.37 11.16
N VAL A 23 -4.14 2.26 10.93
CA VAL A 23 -4.80 3.05 11.98
C VAL A 23 -5.72 2.14 12.80
N PHE A 24 -6.41 1.21 12.12
CA PHE A 24 -7.24 0.21 12.75
C PHE A 24 -6.42 -0.77 13.61
N LEU A 25 -5.31 -1.29 13.06
CA LEU A 25 -4.41 -2.18 13.81
C LEU A 25 -3.89 -1.50 15.08
N ASP A 26 -3.44 -0.25 14.98
CA ASP A 26 -2.88 0.48 16.11
C ASP A 26 -3.87 0.71 17.27
N ARG A 27 -5.17 0.78 16.97
CA ARG A 27 -6.22 1.00 17.98
C ARG A 27 -6.67 -0.28 18.67
N ILE A 28 -6.68 -1.40 17.97
CA ILE A 28 -7.27 -2.66 18.46
C ILE A 28 -6.22 -3.62 19.01
N VAL A 29 -5.07 -3.76 18.34
CA VAL A 29 -4.15 -4.86 18.65
C VAL A 29 -3.32 -4.54 19.88
N THR A 30 -3.20 -5.53 20.75
CA THR A 30 -2.34 -5.46 21.95
C THR A 30 -0.90 -5.90 21.64
N SER A 31 -0.73 -6.69 20.58
CA SER A 31 0.54 -7.26 20.13
C SER A 31 0.55 -7.43 18.61
N THR A 32 1.70 -7.20 17.99
CA THR A 32 1.93 -7.34 16.56
C THR A 32 2.96 -8.42 16.30
N LEU A 33 2.59 -9.44 15.53
CA LEU A 33 3.50 -10.48 15.03
C LEU A 33 4.07 -10.04 13.69
N ALA A 34 5.39 -9.84 13.62
CA ALA A 34 6.05 -9.44 12.39
C ALA A 34 7.00 -10.54 11.88
N PHE A 35 7.00 -10.72 10.55
CA PHE A 35 7.90 -11.64 9.86
C PHE A 35 9.18 -10.88 9.51
N GLU A 36 10.28 -11.13 10.23
CA GLU A 36 11.57 -10.45 10.01
C GLU A 36 12.43 -11.09 8.90
N GLY A 37 11.87 -12.08 8.19
CA GLY A 37 12.59 -12.88 7.20
C GLY A 37 13.17 -14.17 7.81
N ALA A 38 13.68 -15.06 6.93
CA ALA A 38 14.24 -16.37 7.30
C ALA A 38 13.31 -17.32 8.10
N GLY A 39 12.00 -17.07 8.09
CA GLY A 39 11.01 -17.87 8.84
C GLY A 39 10.91 -17.52 10.33
N THR A 40 11.56 -16.44 10.78
CA THR A 40 11.47 -15.95 12.16
C THR A 40 10.26 -15.03 12.30
N VAL A 41 9.40 -15.34 13.28
CA VAL A 41 8.29 -14.49 13.71
C VAL A 41 8.64 -13.87 15.04
N THR A 42 8.66 -12.55 15.10
CA THR A 42 8.97 -11.79 16.32
C THR A 42 7.71 -11.08 16.80
N GLU A 43 7.42 -11.21 18.08
CA GLU A 43 6.29 -10.57 18.74
C GLU A 43 6.70 -9.20 19.30
N TYR A 44 5.95 -8.15 18.95
CA TYR A 44 6.12 -6.80 19.46
C TYR A 44 4.88 -6.39 20.24
N VAL A 45 5.09 -5.92 21.47
CA VAL A 45 3.99 -5.35 22.27
C VAL A 45 3.55 -4.02 21.64
N GLY A 46 2.26 -3.90 21.37
CA GLY A 46 1.64 -2.72 20.77
C GLY A 46 1.29 -2.88 19.29
N GLY A 47 0.91 -1.76 18.69
CA GLY A 47 0.36 -1.66 17.35
C GLY A 47 1.41 -1.56 16.25
N TRP A 48 0.94 -1.20 15.05
CA TRP A 48 1.79 -1.04 13.86
C TRP A 48 2.92 -0.02 14.09
N TYR A 49 2.64 1.11 14.75
CA TYR A 49 3.66 2.12 15.00
C TYR A 49 4.68 1.67 16.04
N ASP A 50 4.27 0.86 17.02
CA ASP A 50 5.17 0.29 18.02
C ASP A 50 6.16 -0.70 17.39
N TYR A 51 5.68 -1.54 16.47
CA TYR A 51 6.52 -2.38 15.63
C TYR A 51 7.53 -1.55 14.82
N LEU A 52 7.07 -0.52 14.10
CA LEU A 52 7.93 0.29 13.23
C LEU A 52 9.07 1.00 14.00
N ARG A 53 8.81 1.43 15.24
CA ARG A 53 9.84 2.04 16.11
C ARG A 53 10.85 1.02 16.62
N GLN A 54 10.42 -0.21 16.86
CA GLN A 54 11.28 -1.29 17.36
C GLN A 54 12.11 -1.91 16.22
N SER A 55 11.54 -2.05 15.02
CA SER A 55 12.23 -2.60 13.85
C SER A 55 13.26 -1.63 13.23
N ASN A 56 13.03 -0.31 13.31
CA ASN A 56 14.00 0.69 12.85
C ASN A 56 15.19 0.91 13.81
N ARG A 57 15.26 0.18 14.93
CA ARG A 57 16.46 0.18 15.79
C ARG A 57 17.41 -0.92 15.32
N PRO A 58 18.62 -0.58 14.83
CA PRO A 58 19.61 -1.60 14.50
C PRO A 58 20.11 -2.22 15.81
N GLY A 59 19.63 -3.42 16.11
CA GLY A 59 20.07 -4.24 17.23
C GLY A 59 19.33 -3.98 18.53
N SER A 60 18.34 -4.82 18.83
CA SER A 60 17.94 -5.07 20.22
C SER A 60 17.33 -6.46 20.32
N GLU A 61 18.18 -7.45 20.58
CA GLU A 61 17.72 -8.65 21.25
C GLU A 61 17.22 -8.31 22.67
N ARG A 62 16.33 -9.18 23.19
CA ARG A 62 15.99 -9.43 24.62
C ARG A 62 14.96 -8.51 25.27
N GLY A 63 13.76 -9.08 25.45
CA GLY A 63 13.21 -9.41 26.77
C GLY A 63 13.05 -8.29 27.81
N ALA A 64 11.78 -7.92 28.04
CA ALA A 64 11.17 -7.54 29.33
C ALA A 64 11.85 -6.48 30.22
N ARG A 65 11.24 -5.28 30.28
CA ARG A 65 10.58 -4.69 31.48
C ARG A 65 10.46 -3.16 31.38
N GLY A 66 9.30 -2.65 31.82
CA GLY A 66 9.19 -1.37 32.53
C GLY A 66 8.56 -0.20 31.76
N LYS A 67 7.27 0.06 32.04
CA LYS A 67 6.60 1.37 31.89
C LYS A 67 7.21 2.42 32.87
N PRO A 68 6.69 3.68 32.97
CA PRO A 68 6.65 4.78 31.99
C PRO A 68 7.09 6.14 32.62
N THR A 69 7.41 7.18 31.83
CA THR A 69 7.24 8.63 32.17
C THR A 69 7.54 9.46 30.91
N ALA A 70 6.60 10.16 30.28
CA ALA A 70 6.11 11.50 30.60
C ALA A 70 7.19 12.61 30.50
N GLY A 71 7.02 13.56 29.57
CA GLY A 71 7.75 14.83 29.59
C GLY A 71 8.01 15.50 28.22
N ARG A 72 7.03 16.22 27.69
CA ARG A 72 7.25 17.50 26.95
C ARG A 72 7.66 18.57 28.01
N PRO A 73 8.15 19.81 27.73
CA PRO A 73 8.19 20.59 26.48
C PRO A 73 9.51 21.43 26.29
N PRO A 74 9.53 22.72 25.91
CA PRO A 74 9.56 23.28 24.53
C PRO A 74 10.67 24.35 24.25
N ASN A 75 10.79 24.72 22.96
CA ASN A 75 11.01 26.05 22.35
C ASN A 75 11.98 27.10 22.94
N GLU A 76 12.90 27.62 22.10
CA GLU A 76 13.32 29.04 21.96
C GLU A 76 14.25 29.17 20.73
N SER A 77 13.87 29.85 19.64
CA SER A 77 14.02 31.29 19.31
C SER A 77 15.38 31.68 18.69
N GLU A 78 15.40 31.77 17.33
CA GLU A 78 15.92 32.84 16.42
C GLU A 78 17.21 33.67 16.74
N PRO A 79 17.73 34.56 15.84
CA PRO A 79 17.79 34.60 14.36
C PRO A 79 19.19 35.03 13.81
N GLY A 80 19.39 35.05 12.49
CA GLY A 80 20.57 35.69 11.87
C GLY A 80 20.45 35.96 10.36
N ARG A 81 20.22 37.23 9.99
CA ARG A 81 20.36 37.84 8.64
C ARG A 81 21.77 37.60 8.08
N GLY A 82 21.98 37.18 6.82
CA GLY A 82 21.84 37.90 5.53
C GLY A 82 23.25 38.17 4.92
N PRO A 83 23.44 38.71 3.71
CA PRO A 83 22.66 38.65 2.46
C PRO A 83 23.51 38.48 1.16
N SER A 84 22.82 38.39 0.01
CA SER A 84 23.14 38.97 -1.32
C SER A 84 24.28 38.41 -2.21
N GLY A 85 23.88 37.98 -3.42
CA GLY A 85 24.75 37.77 -4.58
C GLY A 85 23.96 37.57 -5.88
N ARG A 86 23.58 38.69 -6.51
CA ARG A 86 23.15 38.89 -7.92
C ARG A 86 24.15 38.21 -8.91
N GLU A 87 23.85 37.78 -10.13
CA GLU A 87 23.17 38.45 -11.25
C GLU A 87 23.17 37.53 -12.52
N LYS A 88 22.10 37.61 -13.34
CA LYS A 88 22.05 37.68 -14.85
C LYS A 88 22.70 36.57 -15.70
N ASP A 89 22.29 36.27 -16.93
CA ASP A 89 21.11 36.45 -17.80
C ASP A 89 21.47 35.64 -19.07
N THR A 90 20.62 34.69 -19.51
CA THR A 90 20.22 34.29 -20.89
C THR A 90 21.24 34.23 -22.08
N PRO A 91 20.86 33.86 -23.33
CA PRO A 91 19.96 32.81 -23.86
C PRO A 91 20.64 31.96 -24.97
N THR A 92 20.01 30.85 -25.42
CA THR A 92 19.86 30.46 -26.86
C THR A 92 19.66 28.96 -27.07
N THR A 93 18.49 28.65 -27.65
CA THR A 93 18.19 27.63 -28.68
C THR A 93 18.74 26.21 -28.51
N SER A 94 17.83 25.30 -28.16
CA SER A 94 17.54 24.10 -28.96
C SER A 94 16.21 23.49 -28.53
N ARG A 95 15.17 23.67 -29.34
CA ARG A 95 13.96 22.84 -29.32
C ARG A 95 14.33 21.43 -29.80
N PRO A 96 13.97 20.36 -29.07
CA PRO A 96 13.55 19.13 -29.71
C PRO A 96 12.02 19.06 -29.70
N ARG A 97 11.48 18.62 -30.82
CA ARG A 97 10.06 18.32 -31.09
C ARG A 97 9.53 17.24 -30.12
N THR A 98 8.92 17.63 -29.02
CA THR A 98 8.11 16.69 -28.20
C THR A 98 6.72 17.21 -27.84
N ALA A 99 6.33 18.42 -28.28
CA ALA A 99 5.01 19.00 -28.04
C ALA A 99 3.94 18.63 -29.08
N ASP A 100 4.26 17.80 -30.08
CA ASP A 100 3.33 17.40 -31.17
C ASP A 100 2.68 16.01 -30.95
N LEU A 101 2.82 15.45 -29.75
CA LEU A 101 2.12 14.20 -29.39
C LEU A 101 0.79 14.43 -28.67
N ALA A 102 0.48 15.68 -28.30
CA ALA A 102 -0.67 15.99 -27.42
C ALA A 102 -2.04 16.05 -28.13
N LYS A 103 -2.15 15.88 -29.45
CA LYS A 103 -3.44 15.95 -30.18
C LYS A 103 -3.56 14.99 -31.37
N ARG A 104 -2.98 13.78 -31.28
CA ARG A 104 -3.22 12.76 -32.31
C ARG A 104 -4.53 12.03 -31.99
N LYS A 105 -5.57 12.33 -32.79
CA LYS A 105 -6.83 11.58 -32.87
C LYS A 105 -6.54 10.08 -32.77
N LEU A 106 -7.37 9.34 -32.03
CA LEU A 106 -7.24 7.90 -31.82
C LEU A 106 -6.90 7.17 -33.12
N SER A 107 -5.81 6.40 -33.10
CA SER A 107 -5.47 5.48 -34.18
C SER A 107 -6.51 4.35 -34.24
N HIS A 108 -6.74 3.78 -35.43
CA HIS A 108 -7.68 2.66 -35.60
C HIS A 108 -7.36 1.44 -34.71
N LYS A 109 -6.08 1.28 -34.31
CA LYS A 109 -5.65 0.29 -33.32
C LYS A 109 -6.11 0.65 -31.90
N GLU A 110 -5.93 1.92 -31.50
CA GLU A 110 -6.35 2.44 -30.19
C GLU A 110 -7.89 2.43 -30.05
N GLN A 111 -8.61 2.70 -31.13
CA GLN A 111 -10.08 2.66 -31.12
C GLN A 111 -10.64 1.23 -30.94
N ARG A 112 -9.95 0.21 -31.49
CA ARG A 112 -10.26 -1.19 -31.21
C ARG A 112 -9.91 -1.56 -29.77
N GLU A 113 -8.74 -1.12 -29.29
CA GLU A 113 -8.29 -1.35 -27.91
C GLU A 113 -9.32 -0.80 -26.90
N LEU A 114 -9.79 0.43 -27.10
CA LEU A 114 -10.84 1.07 -26.30
C LEU A 114 -12.12 0.22 -26.22
N GLY A 115 -12.52 -0.41 -27.33
CA GLY A 115 -13.68 -1.31 -27.36
C GLY A 115 -13.47 -2.63 -26.60
N THR A 116 -12.23 -3.13 -26.52
CA THR A 116 -11.91 -4.39 -25.84
C THR A 116 -11.57 -4.25 -24.37
N LEU A 117 -11.09 -3.08 -23.95
CA LEU A 117 -10.63 -2.81 -22.59
C LEU A 117 -11.75 -3.01 -21.54
N PRO A 118 -13.00 -2.54 -21.74
CA PRO A 118 -14.09 -2.79 -20.79
C PRO A 118 -14.35 -4.28 -20.55
N SER A 119 -14.38 -5.09 -21.60
CA SER A 119 -14.54 -6.54 -21.47
C SER A 119 -13.37 -7.19 -20.74
N ARG A 120 -12.15 -6.69 -20.97
CA ARG A 120 -10.95 -7.16 -20.26
C ARG A 120 -10.98 -6.79 -18.79
N ILE A 121 -11.37 -5.57 -18.45
CA ILE A 121 -11.53 -5.10 -17.06
C ILE A 121 -12.56 -5.98 -16.35
N ALA A 122 -13.75 -6.17 -16.94
CA ALA A 122 -14.79 -7.02 -16.37
C ALA A 122 -14.33 -8.48 -16.15
N ALA A 123 -13.52 -9.03 -17.07
CA ALA A 123 -12.94 -10.36 -16.91
C ALA A 123 -11.93 -10.42 -15.75
N LEU A 124 -11.04 -9.43 -15.64
CA LEU A 124 -10.06 -9.33 -14.55
C LEU A 124 -10.74 -9.15 -13.18
N GLU A 125 -11.80 -8.34 -13.10
CA GLU A 125 -12.60 -8.15 -11.89
C GLU A 125 -13.32 -9.44 -11.48
N THR A 126 -13.89 -10.14 -12.46
CA THR A 126 -14.55 -11.44 -12.23
C THR A 126 -13.54 -12.47 -11.70
N GLU A 127 -12.37 -12.56 -12.32
CA GLU A 127 -11.28 -13.45 -11.88
C GLU A 127 -10.82 -13.10 -10.45
N GLN A 128 -10.59 -11.82 -10.18
CA GLN A 128 -10.19 -11.35 -8.84
C GLN A 128 -11.25 -11.71 -7.79
N GLY A 129 -12.54 -11.50 -8.11
CA GLY A 129 -13.64 -11.83 -7.22
C GLY A 129 -13.76 -13.33 -6.94
N GLN A 130 -13.60 -14.16 -7.96
CA GLN A 130 -13.63 -15.62 -7.83
C GLN A 130 -12.49 -16.14 -6.96
N LEU A 131 -11.25 -15.72 -7.24
CA LEU A 131 -10.08 -16.16 -6.49
C LEU A 131 -10.12 -15.67 -5.03
N ARG A 132 -10.60 -14.44 -4.78
CA ARG A 132 -10.79 -13.94 -3.41
C ARG A 132 -11.86 -14.72 -2.65
N LYS A 133 -12.93 -15.12 -3.33
CA LYS A 133 -13.99 -15.96 -2.73
C LYS A 133 -13.47 -17.35 -2.40
N GLU A 134 -12.65 -17.92 -3.27
CA GLU A 134 -11.96 -19.19 -3.01
C GLU A 134 -11.01 -19.07 -1.81
N ALA A 135 -10.17 -18.02 -1.78
CA ALA A 135 -9.25 -17.76 -0.68
C ALA A 135 -9.95 -17.48 0.66
N ALA A 136 -11.21 -17.07 0.66
CA ALA A 136 -12.01 -16.87 1.87
C ALA A 136 -12.58 -18.18 2.46
N SER A 137 -12.54 -19.29 1.72
CA SER A 137 -13.05 -20.59 2.18
C SER A 137 -12.03 -21.31 3.08
N PRO A 138 -12.46 -21.89 4.22
CA PRO A 138 -11.59 -22.71 5.07
C PRO A 138 -10.98 -23.93 4.34
N GLU A 139 -11.66 -24.44 3.31
CA GLU A 139 -11.22 -25.57 2.49
C GLU A 139 -10.00 -25.24 1.65
N PHE A 140 -9.85 -23.98 1.23
CA PHE A 140 -8.70 -23.52 0.45
C PHE A 140 -7.39 -23.69 1.22
N TYR A 141 -7.38 -23.40 2.52
CA TYR A 141 -6.19 -23.55 3.36
C TYR A 141 -5.87 -25.00 3.74
N LYS A 142 -6.77 -25.94 3.43
CA LYS A 142 -6.50 -27.39 3.53
C LYS A 142 -5.84 -27.92 2.25
N ALA A 143 -5.77 -27.13 1.18
CA ALA A 143 -5.09 -27.50 -0.05
C ALA A 143 -3.56 -27.51 0.13
N GLY A 144 -2.84 -28.00 -0.89
CA GLY A 144 -1.38 -28.01 -0.89
C GLY A 144 -0.80 -26.58 -0.87
N ALA A 145 0.32 -26.41 -0.17
CA ALA A 145 1.00 -25.11 -0.03
C ALA A 145 1.31 -24.43 -1.38
N ASP A 146 1.63 -25.20 -2.42
CA ASP A 146 1.89 -24.67 -3.76
C ASP A 146 0.64 -24.09 -4.44
N GLN A 147 -0.53 -24.72 -4.24
CA GLN A 147 -1.80 -24.21 -4.75
C GLN A 147 -2.18 -22.91 -4.05
N ILE A 148 -2.05 -22.88 -2.72
CA ILE A 148 -2.31 -21.68 -1.91
C ILE A 148 -1.41 -20.52 -2.36
N ARG A 149 -0.10 -20.76 -2.50
CA ARG A 149 0.85 -19.76 -2.99
C ARG A 149 0.50 -19.26 -4.38
N THR A 150 0.13 -20.16 -5.29
CA THR A 150 -0.23 -19.81 -6.67
C THR A 150 -1.44 -18.89 -6.72
N VAL A 151 -2.50 -19.24 -5.99
CA VAL A 151 -3.74 -18.45 -5.95
C VAL A 151 -3.51 -17.09 -5.29
N LEU A 152 -2.80 -17.04 -4.15
CA LEU A 152 -2.48 -15.78 -3.48
C LEU A 152 -1.61 -14.87 -4.37
N ALA A 153 -0.60 -15.43 -5.03
CA ALA A 153 0.23 -14.69 -5.98
C ALA A 153 -0.59 -14.16 -7.18
N ARG A 154 -1.58 -14.93 -7.66
CA ARG A 154 -2.47 -14.49 -8.73
C ARG A 154 -3.39 -13.35 -8.28
N ILE A 155 -3.95 -13.42 -7.07
CA ILE A 155 -4.74 -12.31 -6.49
C ILE A 155 -3.91 -11.04 -6.40
N GLU A 156 -2.65 -11.15 -5.98
CA GLU A 156 -1.72 -10.03 -5.89
C GLU A 156 -1.38 -9.45 -7.27
N SER A 157 -1.18 -10.30 -8.29
CA SER A 157 -0.87 -9.84 -9.65
C SER A 157 -2.06 -9.15 -10.34
N LEU A 158 -3.29 -9.56 -10.02
CA LEU A 158 -4.50 -9.03 -10.65
C LEU A 158 -4.75 -7.56 -10.32
N ALA A 159 -4.37 -7.08 -9.14
CA ALA A 159 -4.55 -5.67 -8.74
C ALA A 159 -3.82 -4.68 -9.67
N PRO A 160 -2.48 -4.76 -9.86
CA PRO A 160 -1.78 -3.87 -10.78
C PRO A 160 -2.16 -4.11 -12.25
N GLU A 161 -2.59 -5.32 -12.63
CA GLU A 161 -3.12 -5.58 -13.98
C GLU A 161 -4.42 -4.80 -14.25
N LEU A 162 -5.35 -4.82 -13.29
CA LEU A 162 -6.61 -4.10 -13.36
C LEU A 162 -6.38 -2.58 -13.39
N GLU A 163 -5.53 -2.06 -12.51
CA GLU A 163 -5.17 -0.64 -12.48
C GLU A 163 -4.60 -0.16 -13.82
N ARG A 164 -3.69 -0.92 -14.44
CA ARG A 164 -3.14 -0.60 -15.76
C ARG A 164 -4.21 -0.62 -16.85
N ALA A 165 -5.12 -1.59 -16.81
CA ALA A 165 -6.20 -1.70 -17.80
C ALA A 165 -7.18 -0.51 -17.69
N VAL A 166 -7.56 -0.14 -16.46
CA VAL A 166 -8.41 1.03 -16.19
C VAL A 166 -7.71 2.32 -16.60
N ALA A 167 -6.45 2.52 -16.21
CA ALA A 167 -5.68 3.71 -16.57
C ALA A 167 -5.56 3.86 -18.10
N ARG A 168 -5.29 2.76 -18.79
CA ARG A 168 -5.22 2.74 -20.26
C ARG A 168 -6.56 3.06 -20.91
N TRP A 169 -7.66 2.54 -20.37
CA TRP A 169 -8.99 2.84 -20.87
C TRP A 169 -9.34 4.32 -20.71
N MET A 170 -9.05 4.90 -19.54
CA MET A 170 -9.25 6.32 -19.26
C MET A 170 -8.43 7.21 -20.20
N GLU A 171 -7.15 6.89 -20.43
CA GLU A 171 -6.27 7.62 -21.35
C GLU A 171 -6.85 7.65 -22.78
N LEU A 172 -7.38 6.51 -23.24
CA LEU A 172 -7.96 6.40 -24.57
C LEU A 172 -9.31 7.09 -24.69
N GLU A 173 -10.16 7.04 -23.66
CA GLU A 173 -11.43 7.78 -23.62
C GLU A 173 -11.21 9.31 -23.58
N GLU A 174 -10.19 9.80 -22.87
CA GLU A 174 -9.87 11.23 -22.82
C GLU A 174 -9.37 11.77 -24.18
N ARG A 175 -8.82 10.89 -25.03
CA ARG A 175 -8.31 11.20 -26.38
C ARG A 175 -9.33 10.98 -27.50
N ARG A 176 -10.53 10.49 -27.16
CA ARG A 176 -11.62 10.18 -28.11
C ARG A 176 -12.32 11.43 -28.64
#